data_AF-E9G263-F1
#
_entry.id   AF-E9G263-F1
#
_cell.length_a   1.000
_cell.length_b   1.000
_cell.length_c   1.000
_cell.angle_alpha   90.00
_cell.angle_beta   90.00
_cell.angle_gamma   90.00
#
_symmetry.space_group_name_H-M   'P 1'
#
loop_
_entity.id
_entity.type
_entity.pdbx_description
1 polymer ?
#
loop_
_entity_poly.entity_id
_entity_poly.type
_entity_poly.pdbx_seq_one_letter_code
_entity_poly.pdbx_strand_id
1 'polypeptide(L)' 'TLEEMESARIPLDKRDYCVDYLMKYLGCRNEKYPWVYRCHHEKHEYLHCQYEDYLIRMKEFERNRRLEERAAKNNHHELL' A
#
# COMPACT_ATOMS: atom_id res chain seq x y z
N THR A 1 5.80 8.91 12.32
CA THR A 1 7.14 8.37 12.65
C THR A 1 7.00 6.93 13.12
N LEU A 2 8.09 6.14 13.19
CA LEU A 2 8.04 4.75 13.69
C LEU A 2 7.47 4.68 15.12
N GLU A 3 7.86 5.63 15.97
CA GLU A 3 7.37 5.77 17.35
C GLU A 3 5.86 6.02 17.42
N GLU A 4 5.30 6.80 16.48
CA GLU A 4 3.85 7.02 16.38
C GLU A 4 3.10 5.73 15.99
N MET A 5 3.66 4.93 15.08
CA MET A 5 3.04 3.65 14.67
C MET A 5 3.08 2.61 15.79
N GLU A 6 4.14 2.61 16.59
CA GLU A 6 4.29 1.74 17.76
C GLU A 6 3.34 2.14 18.88
N SER A 7 3.24 3.44 19.19
CA SER A 7 2.31 3.94 20.20
C SER A 7 0.84 3.70 19.81
N ALA A 8 0.51 3.79 18.52
CA ALA A 8 -0.80 3.45 17.97
C ALA A 8 -1.07 1.94 17.86
N ARG A 9 -0.11 1.07 18.26
CA ARG A 9 -0.19 -0.39 18.19
C ARG A 9 -0.56 -0.92 16.80
N ILE A 10 -0.03 -0.29 15.75
CA ILE A 10 -0.28 -0.71 14.37
C ILE A 10 0.49 -2.02 14.09
N PRO A 11 -0.22 -3.08 13.66
CA PRO A 11 0.40 -4.34 13.24
C PRO A 11 1.43 -4.15 12.12
N LEU A 12 2.48 -4.97 12.10
CA LEU A 12 3.59 -4.85 11.13
C LEU A 12 3.12 -4.94 9.67
N ASP A 13 2.10 -5.75 9.39
CA ASP A 13 1.48 -5.91 8.07
C ASP A 13 0.79 -4.64 7.55
N LYS A 14 0.49 -3.68 8.44
CA LYS A 14 -0.19 -2.42 8.11
C LYS A 14 0.71 -1.19 8.23
N ARG A 15 2.02 -1.38 8.42
CA ARG A 15 3.03 -0.31 8.42
C ARG A 15 3.54 -0.09 7.00
N ASP A 16 2.62 0.07 6.07
CA ASP A 16 2.92 0.38 4.67
C ASP A 16 2.97 1.89 4.42
N TYR A 17 3.19 2.30 3.17
CA TYR A 17 3.16 3.71 2.78
C TYR A 17 1.79 4.38 3.03
N CYS A 18 0.72 3.60 3.21
CA CYS A 18 -0.64 4.09 3.45
C CYS A 18 -0.99 4.23 4.94
N VAL A 19 -0.04 4.01 5.84
CA VAL A 19 -0.24 4.05 7.30
C VAL A 19 -0.78 5.39 7.81
N ASP A 20 -0.43 6.50 7.17
CA ASP A 20 -0.91 7.83 7.58
C ASP A 20 -2.43 7.96 7.44
N TYR A 21 -3.01 7.38 6.38
CA TYR A 21 -4.46 7.34 6.18
C TYR A 21 -5.14 6.38 7.17
N LEU A 22 -4.47 5.27 7.51
CA LEU A 22 -4.96 4.35 8.54
C LEU A 22 -5.03 5.03 9.90
N MET A 23 -4.01 5.80 10.27
CA MET A 23 -3.99 6.57 11.52
C MET A 23 -5.13 7.59 11.58
N LYS A 24 -5.39 8.32 10.49
CA LYS A 24 -6.54 9.24 10.41
C LYS A 24 -7.88 8.52 10.60
N TYR A 25 -8.05 7.36 9.97
CA TYR A 25 -9.26 6.56 10.11
C TYR A 25 -9.45 6.05 11.55
N LEU A 26 -8.39 5.55 12.19
CA LEU A 26 -8.43 5.11 13.59
C LEU A 26 -8.69 6.28 14.55
N GLY A 27 -8.10 7.44 14.30
CA GLY A 27 -8.36 8.68 15.03
C GLY A 27 -9.84 9.08 14.96
N CYS A 28 -10.42 9.10 13.76
CA CYS A 28 -11.84 9.40 13.58
C CYS A 28 -12.74 8.41 14.33
N ARG A 29 -12.41 7.12 14.31
CA ARG A 29 -13.19 6.09 15.02
C ARG A 29 -13.19 6.28 16.52
N ASN A 30 -12.05 6.69 17.09
CA ASN A 30 -11.93 6.97 18.52
C ASN A 30 -12.71 8.22 18.91
N GLU A 31 -12.64 9.28 18.10
CA GLU A 31 -13.34 10.54 18.36
C GLU A 31 -14.86 10.41 18.24
N LYS A 32 -15.35 9.73 17.19
CA LYS A 32 -16.77 9.64 16.88
C LYS A 32 -17.46 8.42 17.49
N TYR A 33 -16.80 7.65 18.35
CA TYR A 33 -17.39 6.47 19.00
C TYR A 33 -18.62 6.87 19.83
N PRO A 34 -19.79 6.20 19.72
CA PRO A 34 -20.08 4.94 19.00
C PRO A 34 -20.49 5.12 17.52
N TRP A 35 -20.63 6.34 17.03
CA TRP A 35 -21.10 6.70 15.69
C TRP A 35 -20.04 6.58 14.59
N VAL A 36 -19.38 5.44 14.52
CA VAL A 36 -18.24 5.17 13.59
C VAL A 36 -18.60 5.24 12.10
N TYR A 37 -19.90 5.17 11.74
CA TYR A 37 -20.34 5.30 10.35
C TYR A 37 -20.03 6.68 9.75
N ARG A 38 -19.83 7.71 10.60
CA ARG A 38 -19.45 9.06 10.18
C ARG A 38 -17.99 9.19 9.73
N CYS A 39 -17.21 8.10 9.77
CA CYS A 39 -15.82 8.03 9.33
C CYS A 39 -15.65 7.41 7.93
N HIS A 40 -16.68 7.51 7.07
CA HIS A 40 -16.65 6.91 5.73
C HIS A 40 -15.59 7.56 4.83
N HIS A 41 -15.38 8.87 4.95
CA HIS A 41 -14.45 9.59 4.10
C HIS A 41 -13.00 9.14 4.34
N GLU A 42 -12.60 9.11 5.61
CA GLU A 42 -11.28 8.65 6.06
C GLU A 42 -11.05 7.18 5.70
N LYS A 43 -12.11 6.35 5.78
CA LYS A 43 -12.07 4.96 5.31
C LYS A 43 -11.81 4.88 3.81
N HIS A 44 -12.52 5.70 3.02
CA HIS A 44 -12.39 5.71 1.57
C HIS A 44 -11.00 6.17 1.13
N GLU A 45 -10.43 7.19 1.76
CA GLU A 45 -9.06 7.64 1.49
C GLU A 45 -8.03 6.53 1.75
N TYR A 46 -8.14 5.83 2.89
CA TYR A 46 -7.27 4.71 3.19
C TYR A 46 -7.38 3.59 2.15
N LEU A 47 -8.60 3.22 1.76
CA LEU A 47 -8.82 2.19 0.73
C LEU A 47 -8.32 2.61 -0.65
N HIS A 48 -8.45 3.89 -0.98
CA HIS A 48 -7.92 4.43 -2.23
C HIS A 48 -6.40 4.32 -2.28
N CYS A 49 -5.70 4.71 -1.21
CA CYS A 49 -4.26 4.56 -1.12
C CYS A 49 -3.82 3.09 -1.28
N GLN A 50 -4.49 2.15 -0.61
CA GLN A 50 -4.21 0.72 -0.73
C GLN A 50 -4.39 0.20 -2.16
N TYR A 51 -5.39 0.71 -2.86
CA TYR A 51 -5.64 0.37 -4.26
C TYR A 51 -4.54 0.90 -5.17
N GLU A 52 -4.08 2.14 -4.97
CA GLU A 52 -2.98 2.71 -5.74
C GLU A 52 -1.66 1.94 -5.51
N ASP A 53 -1.37 1.57 -4.27
CA ASP A 53 -0.20 0.74 -3.94
C ASP A 53 -0.26 -0.64 -4.63
N TYR A 54 -1.44 -1.27 -4.62
CA TYR A 54 -1.65 -2.53 -5.35
C TYR A 54 -1.40 -2.38 -6.85
N LEU A 55 -1.86 -1.29 -7.47
CA LEU A 55 -1.62 -1.01 -8.88
C LEU A 55 -0.13 -0.78 -9.16
N ILE A 56 0.61 -0.12 -8.27
CA ILE A 56 2.05 0.08 -8.41
C ILE A 56 2.77 -1.28 -8.38
N ARG A 57 2.46 -2.14 -7.40
CA ARG A 57 3.03 -3.49 -7.30
C ARG A 57 2.75 -4.34 -8.56
N MET A 58 1.54 -4.24 -9.12
CA MET A 58 1.21 -4.92 -10.36
C MET A 58 2.05 -4.42 -11.55
N LYS A 59 2.24 -3.09 -11.66
CA LYS A 59 3.08 -2.50 -12.71
C LYS A 59 4.55 -2.90 -12.57
N GLU A 60 5.07 -2.98 -11.35
CA GLU A 60 6.44 -3.46 -11.08
C GLU A 60 6.61 -4.92 -11.48
N PHE A 61 5.64 -5.76 -11.15
CA PHE A 61 5.63 -7.16 -11.57
C PHE A 61 5.66 -7.29 -13.10
N GLU A 62 4.77 -6.58 -13.82
CA GLU A 62 4.78 -6.58 -15.28
C GLU A 62 6.08 -6.04 -15.88
N ARG A 63 6.65 -5.00 -15.26
CA ARG A 63 7.92 -4.42 -15.69
C ARG A 63 9.03 -5.45 -15.59
N ASN A 64 9.16 -6.14 -14.46
CA ASN A 64 10.18 -7.16 -14.24
C ASN A 64 10.02 -8.32 -15.24
N ARG A 65 8.78 -8.79 -15.45
CA ARG A 65 8.48 -9.82 -16.46
C ARG A 65 8.96 -9.42 -17.86
N ARG A 66 8.68 -8.19 -18.30
CA ARG A 66 9.11 -7.69 -19.62
C ARG A 66 10.62 -7.52 -19.72
N LEU A 67 11.30 -7.20 -18.63
CA LEU A 67 12.76 -7.10 -18.58
C LEU A 67 13.41 -8.48 -18.69
N GLU A 68 12.89 -9.48 -17.98
CA GLU A 68 13.34 -10.87 -18.06
C GLU A 68 13.16 -11.44 -19.48
N GLU A 69 12.00 -11.20 -20.11
CA GLU A 69 11.76 -11.60 -21.50
C GLU A 69 12.76 -10.98 -22.49
N ARG A 70 13.12 -9.71 -22.28
CA ARG A 70 14.14 -9.02 -23.11
C ARG A 70 15.54 -9.58 -22.86
N ALA A 71 15.90 -9.81 -21.60
CA ALA A 71 17.19 -10.40 -21.24
C ALA A 71 17.34 -11.81 -21.85
N ALA A 72 16.30 -12.64 -21.78
CA ALA A 72 16.29 -13.96 -22.38
C ALA A 72 16.50 -13.92 -23.91
N LYS A 73 15.87 -12.97 -24.61
CA LYS A 73 16.07 -12.76 -26.05
C LYS A 73 17.48 -12.30 -26.39
N ASN A 74 18.03 -11.36 -25.62
CA ASN A 74 19.39 -10.87 -25.83
C ASN A 74 20.42 -12.00 -25.62
N ASN A 75 20.27 -12.78 -24.55
CA ASN A 75 21.15 -13.93 -24.27
C ASN A 75 21.09 -14.98 -25.39
N HIS A 76 19.90 -15.25 -25.94
CA HIS A 76 19.77 -16.15 -27.08
C HIS A 76 20.48 -15.63 -28.34
N HIS A 77 20.44 -14.31 -28.59
CA HIS A 77 21.16 -13.71 -29.72
C HIS A 77 22.68 -13.76 -29.54
N GLU A 78 23.18 -13.66 -28.30
CA GLU A 78 24.61 -13.70 -27.99
C GLU A 78 25.23 -15.11 -28.09
N LEU A 79 24.39 -16.15 -28.06
CA LEU A 79 24.79 -17.55 -28.20
C LEU A 79 24.75 -18.08 -29.65
N LEU A 80 24.28 -17.27 -30.60
CA LEU A 80 24.29 -17.55 -32.05
C LEU A 80 25.51 -16.90 -32.72
#